data_AF-A0A3Q1GY87-F1
#
_entry.id   AF-A0A3Q1GY87-F1
#
_cell.length_a   1.000
_cell.length_b   1.000
_cell.length_c   1.000
_cell.angle_alpha   90.00
_cell.angle_beta   90.00
_cell.angle_gamma   90.00
#
_symmetry.space_group_name_H-M   'P 1'
#
loop_
_entity.id
_entity.type
_entity.pdbx_description
1 polymer ?
#
loop_
_entity_poly.entity_id
_entity_poly.type
_entity_poly.pdbx_seq_one_letter_code
_entity_poly.pdbx_strand_id
1 'polypeptide(L)'
;FLLLVLADFTGLCTAGPPRPARPPLLSGQPFIIFWGIRDTSCSGRPDPRSFGMEREGRVAVFYEDTLGNYPYFVDKDTPVNGGLPQHTRLDSHLQKTQQDLESALPAPRYLGLGVLRWAEWVPQWSRNQEKQATYQEASRNLMKSFFPSWTSEEVEKWSQVDFEAAAQSVMTETLREVKRLRPKALWGMSPYPSCYNSNPTQTTLGNYTGQCPAAEMGLNNELLWLWKRSSALYPLFTLEKLQDDLVSTIGESAAMGTAGVVFWEKSETKTEQRDCQDLAEFVRKVLGPYSINVTTATRLCSVSLCQGKGRCVRQNPESSVYLHLPP
;
A
#
# COMPACT_ATOMS: atom_id res chain seq x y z
N PHE A 1 -6.33 -64.56 9.12
CA PHE A 1 -5.16 -63.66 9.19
C PHE A 1 -5.59 -62.28 8.72
N LEU A 2 -5.44 -61.31 9.61
CA LEU A 2 -5.67 -59.85 9.54
C LEU A 2 -6.61 -59.25 8.47
N LEU A 3 -7.75 -58.74 8.95
CA LEU A 3 -8.36 -57.48 8.49
C LEU A 3 -7.48 -56.30 8.92
N LEU A 4 -7.40 -55.25 8.08
CA LEU A 4 -7.37 -53.85 8.51
C LEU A 4 -7.89 -52.98 7.37
N VAL A 5 -9.09 -52.42 7.57
CA VAL A 5 -9.58 -51.22 6.89
C VAL A 5 -9.22 -50.04 7.78
N LEU A 6 -8.61 -48.98 7.23
CA LEU A 6 -8.78 -47.63 7.74
C LEU A 6 -8.79 -46.64 6.57
N ALA A 7 -9.94 -46.01 6.38
CA ALA A 7 -10.03 -44.68 5.81
C ALA A 7 -9.47 -43.67 6.83
N ASP A 8 -8.81 -42.62 6.36
CA ASP A 8 -9.34 -41.26 6.56
C ASP A 8 -8.50 -40.21 5.84
N PHE A 9 -9.19 -39.48 4.97
CA PHE A 9 -8.81 -38.16 4.49
C PHE A 9 -9.05 -37.16 5.62
N THR A 10 -8.01 -36.65 6.27
CA THR A 10 -8.05 -35.35 6.97
C THR A 10 -6.67 -34.71 7.02
N GLY A 11 -6.27 -34.07 5.92
CA GLY A 11 -5.28 -32.99 5.98
C GLY A 11 -5.97 -31.68 6.33
N LEU A 12 -6.50 -31.53 7.54
CA LEU A 12 -6.78 -30.21 8.07
C LEU A 12 -5.42 -29.50 8.18
N CYS A 13 -5.22 -28.45 7.39
CA CYS A 13 -4.26 -27.41 7.72
C CYS A 13 -4.65 -26.87 9.08
N THR A 14 -4.05 -27.41 10.15
CA THR A 14 -4.06 -26.76 11.45
C THR A 14 -3.27 -25.48 11.26
N ALA A 15 -3.99 -24.36 11.17
CA ALA A 15 -3.39 -23.05 11.32
C ALA A 15 -2.54 -23.10 12.61
N GLY A 16 -1.23 -22.93 12.47
CA GLY A 16 -0.35 -22.81 13.63
C GLY A 16 -0.90 -21.76 14.60
N PRO A 17 -0.53 -21.81 15.89
CA PRO A 17 -1.05 -20.88 16.88
C PRO A 17 -0.91 -19.43 16.36
N PRO A 18 -1.96 -18.59 16.53
CA PRO A 18 -1.94 -17.24 16.00
C PRO A 18 -0.67 -16.54 16.45
N ARG A 19 0.15 -16.11 15.48
CA ARG A 19 1.38 -15.38 15.78
C ARG A 19 1.01 -14.14 16.60
N PRO A 20 1.78 -13.79 17.64
CA PRO A 20 1.49 -12.60 18.42
C PRO A 20 1.39 -11.39 17.50
N ALA A 21 0.26 -10.68 17.58
CA ALA A 21 0.09 -9.44 16.84
C ALA A 21 1.23 -8.47 17.23
N ARG A 22 1.77 -7.73 16.26
CA ARG A 22 2.70 -6.66 16.59
C ARG A 22 2.03 -5.68 17.57
N PRO A 23 2.78 -5.13 18.54
CA PRO A 23 2.24 -4.09 19.40
C PRO A 23 1.57 -2.97 18.61
N PRO A 24 0.52 -2.36 19.15
CA PRO A 24 -0.15 -1.26 18.48
C PRO A 24 0.81 -0.10 18.24
N LEU A 25 0.58 0.67 17.17
CA LEU A 25 1.41 1.83 16.81
C LEU A 25 1.36 2.92 17.87
N LEU A 26 0.21 3.02 18.55
CA LEU A 26 0.01 3.85 19.73
C LEU A 26 -0.51 2.96 20.87
N SER A 27 0.07 3.12 22.07
CA SER A 27 -0.32 2.32 23.23
C SER A 27 -1.83 2.40 23.48
N GLY A 28 -2.48 1.24 23.63
CA GLY A 28 -3.92 1.16 23.86
C GLY A 28 -4.81 1.46 22.65
N GLN A 29 -4.24 1.63 21.44
CA GLN A 29 -5.00 1.79 20.19
C GLN A 29 -4.72 0.65 19.21
N PRO A 30 -5.55 -0.41 19.20
CA PRO A 30 -5.39 -1.55 18.30
C PRO A 30 -5.50 -1.17 16.82
N PHE A 31 -6.39 -0.22 16.50
CA PHE A 31 -6.62 0.32 15.16
C PHE A 31 -6.49 1.84 15.21
N ILE A 32 -5.73 2.42 14.28
CA ILE A 32 -5.42 3.86 14.27
C ILE A 32 -5.73 4.47 12.90
N ILE A 33 -6.25 5.69 12.89
CA ILE A 33 -6.53 6.43 11.66
C ILE A 33 -5.51 7.56 11.56
N PHE A 34 -4.66 7.52 10.53
CA PHE A 34 -3.71 8.59 10.26
C PHE A 34 -4.30 9.58 9.27
N TRP A 35 -4.13 10.86 9.58
CA TRP A 35 -4.51 11.95 8.71
C TRP A 35 -3.28 12.55 8.01
N GLY A 36 -3.17 12.32 6.72
CA GLY A 36 -2.05 12.74 5.89
C GLY A 36 -2.30 13.97 5.01
N ILE A 37 -3.53 14.49 4.96
CA ILE A 37 -3.84 15.70 4.17
C ILE A 37 -3.32 16.93 4.92
N ARG A 38 -2.49 17.74 4.27
CA ARG A 38 -1.84 18.91 4.90
C ARG A 38 -2.85 20.01 5.23
N ASP A 39 -2.64 20.71 6.36
CA ASP A 39 -3.46 21.88 6.73
C ASP A 39 -3.36 23.00 5.69
N THR A 40 -2.20 23.17 5.07
CA THR A 40 -1.98 24.13 3.98
C THR A 40 -2.82 23.85 2.74
N SER A 41 -3.29 22.60 2.56
CA SER A 41 -4.12 22.23 1.42
C SER A 41 -5.58 22.67 1.59
N CYS A 42 -6.07 22.88 2.81
CA CYS A 42 -7.43 23.33 3.10
C CYS A 42 -7.56 24.05 4.47
N SER A 43 -7.74 25.38 4.45
CA SER A 43 -7.99 26.16 5.67
C SER A 43 -9.44 26.02 6.18
N GLY A 44 -9.63 26.05 7.51
CA GLY A 44 -10.97 26.11 8.14
C GLY A 44 -11.65 24.75 8.40
N ARG A 45 -10.95 23.64 8.16
CA ARG A 45 -11.43 22.30 8.53
C ARG A 45 -11.33 22.05 10.04
N PRO A 46 -12.18 21.18 10.61
CA PRO A 46 -12.00 20.71 11.98
C PRO A 46 -10.65 20.02 12.18
N ASP A 47 -10.08 20.15 13.38
CA ASP A 47 -8.86 19.43 13.77
C ASP A 47 -9.13 17.91 13.80
N PRO A 48 -8.47 17.09 12.98
CA PRO A 48 -8.69 15.64 12.97
C PRO A 48 -8.48 14.96 14.33
N ARG A 49 -7.66 15.56 15.22
CA ARG A 49 -7.42 15.03 16.58
C ARG A 49 -8.68 15.01 17.43
N SER A 50 -9.60 15.95 17.21
CA SER A 50 -10.90 15.97 17.89
C SER A 50 -11.73 14.71 17.62
N PHE A 51 -11.40 13.96 16.56
CA PHE A 51 -12.06 12.72 16.16
C PHE A 51 -11.18 11.47 16.37
N GLY A 52 -10.13 11.57 17.18
CA GLY A 52 -9.22 10.45 17.46
C GLY A 52 -8.28 10.09 16.31
N MET A 53 -8.20 10.91 15.26
CA MET A 53 -7.25 10.72 14.16
C MET A 53 -5.88 11.32 14.51
N GLU A 54 -4.83 10.69 14.00
CA GLU A 54 -3.45 11.10 14.23
C GLU A 54 -2.96 12.12 13.20
N ARG A 55 -2.22 13.12 13.69
CA ARG A 55 -1.84 14.30 12.92
C ARG A 55 -0.88 13.96 11.77
N GLU A 56 -0.86 14.86 10.80
CA GLU A 56 0.24 15.15 9.87
C GLU A 56 1.61 15.09 10.57
N GLY A 57 2.60 14.54 9.88
CA GLY A 57 3.97 14.34 10.38
C GLY A 57 4.28 12.92 10.85
N ARG A 58 3.26 12.09 11.13
CA ARG A 58 3.46 10.65 11.39
C ARG A 58 3.36 9.78 10.15
N VAL A 59 3.07 10.39 9.01
CA VAL A 59 3.05 9.75 7.68
C VAL A 59 3.89 10.59 6.74
N ALA A 60 4.88 9.97 6.11
CA ALA A 60 5.67 10.54 5.03
C ALA A 60 5.42 9.72 3.77
N VAL A 61 4.92 10.37 2.73
CA VAL A 61 4.68 9.77 1.42
C VAL A 61 5.68 10.36 0.44
N PHE A 62 6.41 9.49 -0.24
CA PHE A 62 7.39 9.84 -1.26
C PHE A 62 6.89 9.40 -2.63
N TYR A 63 6.73 10.38 -3.51
CA TYR A 63 6.35 10.27 -4.90
C TYR A 63 7.55 10.05 -5.83
N GLU A 64 7.26 9.96 -7.13
CA GLU A 64 8.20 9.74 -8.22
C GLU A 64 9.40 10.70 -8.24
N ASP A 65 9.21 11.93 -7.77
CA ASP A 65 10.16 13.05 -7.84
C ASP A 65 10.71 13.49 -6.47
N THR A 66 10.34 12.80 -5.38
CA THR A 66 10.67 13.22 -4.00
C THR A 66 11.67 12.33 -3.27
N LEU A 67 12.09 11.21 -3.85
CA LEU A 67 13.06 10.33 -3.19
C LEU A 67 13.96 9.60 -4.19
N GLY A 68 15.24 9.96 -4.18
CA GLY A 68 16.23 9.31 -5.03
C GLY A 68 16.06 9.69 -6.50
N ASN A 69 16.86 9.05 -7.35
CA ASN A 69 16.75 9.19 -8.80
C ASN A 69 15.82 8.10 -9.35
N TYR A 70 14.55 8.10 -8.93
CA TYR A 70 13.58 7.12 -9.43
C TYR A 70 13.26 7.42 -10.91
N PRO A 71 13.39 6.44 -11.82
CA PRO A 71 13.17 6.67 -13.25
C PRO A 71 11.70 6.56 -13.62
N TYR A 72 11.22 7.50 -14.43
CA TYR A 72 9.86 7.49 -14.96
C TYR A 72 9.74 8.33 -16.22
N PHE A 73 8.62 8.18 -16.93
CA PHE A 73 8.26 9.01 -18.08
C PHE A 73 7.19 10.02 -17.68
N VAL A 74 7.40 11.31 -17.99
CA VAL A 74 6.35 12.34 -17.87
C VAL A 74 5.32 12.15 -18.99
N ASP A 75 5.84 11.90 -20.20
CA ASP A 75 5.12 11.50 -21.40
C ASP A 75 6.01 10.55 -22.23
N LYS A 76 5.54 10.09 -23.39
CA LYS A 76 6.24 9.06 -24.19
C LYS A 76 7.69 9.46 -24.55
N ASP A 77 7.96 10.75 -24.70
CA ASP A 77 9.24 11.26 -25.22
C ASP A 77 10.09 11.96 -24.14
N THR A 78 9.57 12.09 -22.91
CA THR A 78 10.21 12.83 -21.82
C THR A 78 10.60 11.89 -20.68
N PRO A 79 11.78 11.24 -20.74
CA PRO A 79 12.31 10.42 -19.66
C PRO A 79 12.92 11.28 -18.54
N VAL A 80 12.54 10.99 -17.30
CA VAL A 80 13.18 11.49 -16.08
C VAL A 80 14.06 10.41 -15.49
N ASN A 81 15.29 10.77 -15.08
CA ASN A 81 16.31 9.83 -14.60
C ASN A 81 16.55 8.65 -15.56
N GLY A 82 16.42 8.88 -16.87
CA GLY A 82 16.57 7.87 -17.91
C GLY A 82 15.31 7.03 -18.20
N GLY A 83 14.20 7.26 -17.49
CA GLY A 83 12.87 6.68 -17.75
C GLY A 83 12.71 5.20 -17.38
N LEU A 84 13.77 4.40 -17.53
CA LEU A 84 13.78 2.97 -17.29
C LEU A 84 14.56 2.57 -16.03
N PRO A 85 14.12 1.56 -15.25
CA PRO A 85 14.90 1.04 -14.14
C PRO A 85 16.30 0.56 -14.56
N GLN A 86 16.46 0.02 -15.77
CA GLN A 86 17.74 -0.43 -16.34
C GLN A 86 18.78 0.69 -16.48
N HIS A 87 18.34 1.95 -16.58
CA HIS A 87 19.24 3.12 -16.63
C HIS A 87 19.67 3.60 -15.24
N THR A 88 19.15 3.02 -14.16
CA THR A 88 19.41 3.50 -12.81
C THR A 88 20.80 3.12 -12.35
N ARG A 89 21.64 4.12 -12.09
CA ARG A 89 22.91 3.93 -11.38
C ARG A 89 22.64 3.90 -9.88
N LEU A 90 22.66 2.70 -9.28
CA LEU A 90 22.28 2.49 -7.88
C LEU A 90 23.04 3.38 -6.89
N ASP A 91 24.36 3.54 -7.01
CA ASP A 91 25.13 4.38 -6.07
C ASP A 91 24.63 5.83 -6.04
N SER A 92 24.40 6.41 -7.22
CA SER A 92 23.88 7.78 -7.35
C SER A 92 22.44 7.88 -6.85
N HIS A 93 21.59 6.89 -7.18
CA HIS A 93 20.23 6.81 -6.67
C HIS A 93 20.19 6.78 -5.14
N LEU A 94 20.99 5.91 -4.50
CA LEU A 94 21.02 5.75 -3.05
C LEU A 94 21.62 6.97 -2.34
N GLN A 95 22.65 7.60 -2.92
CA GLN A 95 23.17 8.87 -2.41
C GLN A 95 22.10 9.96 -2.42
N LYS A 96 21.33 10.06 -3.50
CA LYS A 96 20.20 11.00 -3.60
C LYS A 96 19.07 10.64 -2.63
N THR A 97 18.72 9.35 -2.49
CA THR A 97 17.77 8.85 -1.50
C THR A 97 18.15 9.27 -0.09
N GLN A 98 19.44 9.17 0.27
CA GLN A 98 19.91 9.62 1.58
C GLN A 98 19.69 11.13 1.78
N GLN A 99 20.08 11.96 0.82
CA GLN A 99 19.94 13.42 0.89
C GLN A 99 18.46 13.84 1.01
N ASP A 100 17.60 13.27 0.17
CA ASP A 100 16.17 13.58 0.16
C ASP A 100 15.51 13.14 1.47
N LEU A 101 15.88 11.98 2.00
CA LEU A 101 15.34 11.48 3.26
C LEU A 101 15.83 12.30 4.46
N GLU A 102 17.07 12.76 4.47
CA GLU A 102 17.61 13.65 5.49
C GLU A 102 16.90 15.00 5.50
N SER A 103 16.58 15.54 4.32
CA SER A 103 15.80 16.77 4.16
C SER A 103 14.35 16.59 4.62
N ALA A 104 13.67 15.54 4.15
CA ALA A 104 12.25 15.31 4.41
C ALA A 104 11.97 14.84 5.85
N LEU A 105 12.86 14.02 6.41
CA LEU A 105 12.69 13.40 7.73
C LEU A 105 13.96 13.57 8.56
N PRO A 106 14.29 14.78 9.04
CA PRO A 106 15.57 15.06 9.70
C PRO A 106 15.79 14.28 11.00
N ALA A 107 14.72 13.86 11.68
CA ALA A 107 14.81 13.09 12.91
C ALA A 107 15.29 11.64 12.64
N PRO A 108 16.48 11.22 13.12
CA PRO A 108 17.00 9.86 12.86
C PRO A 108 16.12 8.77 13.49
N ARG A 109 15.44 9.10 14.59
CA ARG A 109 14.52 8.22 15.31
C ARG A 109 13.06 8.47 14.92
N TYR A 110 12.79 8.71 13.64
CA TYR A 110 11.42 8.79 13.14
C TYR A 110 10.64 7.51 13.47
N LEU A 111 9.46 7.67 14.09
CA LEU A 111 8.58 6.56 14.54
C LEU A 111 7.29 6.46 13.70
N GLY A 112 7.24 7.14 12.55
CA GLY A 112 6.05 7.18 11.70
C GLY A 112 6.05 6.12 10.59
N LEU A 113 5.15 6.34 9.63
CA LEU A 113 4.97 5.55 8.43
C LEU A 113 5.75 6.20 7.27
N GLY A 114 6.55 5.40 6.57
CA GLY A 114 7.26 5.81 5.36
C GLY A 114 6.71 5.05 4.16
N VAL A 115 6.00 5.75 3.29
CA VAL A 115 5.31 5.17 2.13
C VAL A 115 6.01 5.62 0.86
N LEU A 116 6.57 4.68 0.11
CA LEU A 116 7.04 4.95 -1.25
C LEU A 116 5.87 4.74 -2.20
N ARG A 117 5.29 5.82 -2.73
CA ARG A 117 4.19 5.79 -3.69
C ARG A 117 4.74 5.91 -5.10
N TRP A 118 5.31 4.80 -5.56
CA TRP A 118 5.79 4.65 -6.94
C TRP A 118 4.75 3.88 -7.75
N ALA A 119 4.17 4.56 -8.73
CA ALA A 119 3.02 4.13 -9.53
C ALA A 119 3.33 4.02 -11.03
N GLU A 120 4.50 4.50 -11.42
CA GLU A 120 4.84 4.85 -12.80
C GLU A 120 5.12 3.58 -13.58
N TRP A 121 5.79 2.61 -12.95
CA TRP A 121 5.93 1.24 -13.43
C TRP A 121 5.76 0.23 -12.29
N VAL A 122 5.53 -1.03 -12.64
CA VAL A 122 5.44 -2.16 -11.71
C VAL A 122 6.58 -3.14 -11.97
N PRO A 123 7.17 -3.81 -10.95
CA PRO A 123 8.36 -4.63 -11.14
C PRO A 123 8.12 -5.92 -11.92
N GLN A 124 6.87 -6.24 -12.24
CA GLN A 124 6.48 -7.45 -12.98
C GLN A 124 6.14 -7.04 -14.40
N TRP A 125 6.91 -7.53 -15.38
CA TRP A 125 6.81 -7.14 -16.79
C TRP A 125 5.39 -7.24 -17.32
N SER A 126 4.73 -8.36 -17.03
CA SER A 126 3.38 -8.68 -17.48
C SER A 126 2.31 -7.68 -17.01
N ARG A 127 2.54 -6.95 -15.91
CA ARG A 127 1.60 -5.96 -15.36
C ARG A 127 1.79 -4.55 -15.93
N ASN A 128 2.88 -4.27 -16.65
CA ASN A 128 3.10 -2.97 -17.31
C ASN A 128 2.35 -2.88 -18.64
N GLN A 129 1.02 -2.93 -18.58
CA GLN A 129 0.14 -2.84 -19.75
C GLN A 129 -0.50 -1.45 -19.88
N GLU A 130 -1.17 -1.20 -21.00
CA GLU A 130 -1.95 0.01 -21.27
C GLU A 130 -1.16 1.30 -20.95
N LYS A 131 -1.48 1.97 -19.84
CA LYS A 131 -0.84 3.22 -19.37
C LYS A 131 0.67 3.09 -19.15
N GLN A 132 1.17 1.87 -18.93
CA GLN A 132 2.58 1.57 -18.68
C GLN A 132 3.25 0.83 -19.86
N ALA A 133 2.56 0.69 -21.00
CA ALA A 133 3.12 0.00 -22.17
C ALA A 133 4.41 0.65 -22.71
N THR A 134 4.60 1.96 -22.48
CA THR A 134 5.83 2.69 -22.81
C THR A 134 7.07 2.06 -22.20
N TYR A 135 7.00 1.53 -20.98
CA TYR A 135 8.16 0.89 -20.33
C TYR A 135 8.60 -0.38 -21.06
N GLN A 136 7.63 -1.17 -21.54
CA GLN A 136 7.92 -2.35 -22.33
C GLN A 136 8.51 -1.98 -23.71
N GLU A 137 7.93 -0.99 -24.39
CA GLU A 137 8.43 -0.50 -25.68
C GLU A 137 9.85 0.07 -25.56
N ALA A 138 10.09 0.93 -24.58
CA ALA A 138 11.40 1.53 -24.34
C ALA A 138 12.45 0.47 -23.96
N SER A 139 12.09 -0.53 -23.15
CA SER A 139 13.00 -1.63 -22.81
C SER A 139 13.37 -2.48 -24.03
N ARG A 140 12.41 -2.77 -24.92
CA ARG A 140 12.70 -3.46 -26.20
C ARG A 140 13.62 -2.63 -27.10
N ASN A 141 13.38 -1.32 -27.20
CA ASN A 141 14.20 -0.43 -28.00
C ASN A 141 15.63 -0.32 -27.45
N LEU A 142 15.76 -0.27 -26.12
CA LEU A 142 17.06 -0.34 -25.44
C LEU A 142 17.80 -1.63 -25.83
N MET A 143 17.14 -2.78 -25.73
CA MET A 143 17.76 -4.07 -26.04
C MET A 143 18.16 -4.18 -27.52
N LYS A 144 17.33 -3.71 -28.45
CA LYS A 144 17.66 -3.64 -29.89
C LYS A 144 18.84 -2.73 -30.20
N SER A 145 19.05 -1.66 -29.42
CA SER A 145 20.18 -0.76 -29.62
C SER A 145 21.52 -1.44 -29.33
N PHE A 146 21.56 -2.33 -28.33
CA PHE A 146 22.74 -3.12 -27.99
C PHE A 146 22.89 -4.37 -28.86
N PHE A 147 21.77 -4.98 -29.27
CA PHE A 147 21.76 -6.24 -30.03
C PHE A 147 20.86 -6.14 -31.28
N PRO A 148 21.30 -5.43 -32.34
CA PRO A 148 20.47 -5.20 -33.53
C PRO A 148 20.12 -6.46 -34.33
N SER A 149 20.89 -7.54 -34.16
CA SER A 149 20.70 -8.82 -34.86
C SER A 149 19.75 -9.78 -34.16
N TRP A 150 19.30 -9.48 -32.94
CA TRP A 150 18.39 -10.35 -32.20
C TRP A 150 17.01 -10.41 -32.85
N THR A 151 16.40 -11.57 -32.76
CA THR A 151 15.01 -11.79 -33.14
C THR A 151 14.06 -11.06 -32.18
N SER A 152 12.82 -10.83 -32.60
CA SER A 152 11.80 -10.21 -31.75
C SER A 152 11.53 -11.01 -30.46
N GLU A 153 11.64 -12.34 -30.51
CA GLU A 153 11.45 -13.21 -29.34
C GLU A 153 12.61 -13.06 -28.34
N GLU A 154 13.85 -13.02 -28.82
CA GLU A 154 15.02 -12.78 -27.97
C GLU A 154 14.96 -11.39 -27.33
N VAL A 155 14.60 -10.37 -28.10
CA VAL A 155 14.43 -9.00 -27.58
C VAL A 155 13.36 -8.97 -26.49
N GLU A 156 12.19 -9.57 -26.71
CA GLU A 156 11.11 -9.58 -25.70
C GLU A 156 11.56 -10.28 -24.42
N LYS A 157 12.10 -11.49 -24.55
CA LYS A 157 12.55 -12.31 -23.41
C LYS A 157 13.60 -11.58 -22.57
N TRP A 158 14.63 -11.02 -23.20
CA TRP A 158 15.71 -10.36 -22.48
C TRP A 158 15.31 -8.97 -21.96
N SER A 159 14.41 -8.27 -22.64
CA SER A 159 13.84 -7.01 -22.12
C SER A 159 13.07 -7.26 -20.82
N GLN A 160 12.28 -8.34 -20.76
CA GLN A 160 11.61 -8.75 -19.52
C GLN A 160 12.63 -9.03 -18.42
N VAL A 161 13.61 -9.90 -18.68
CA VAL A 161 14.60 -10.31 -17.65
C VAL A 161 15.35 -9.10 -17.10
N ASP A 162 15.83 -8.22 -17.97
CA ASP A 162 16.62 -7.05 -17.57
C ASP A 162 15.77 -6.01 -16.83
N PHE A 163 14.54 -5.74 -17.31
CA PHE A 163 13.60 -4.84 -16.66
C PHE A 163 13.23 -5.30 -15.25
N GLU A 164 12.81 -6.56 -15.09
CA GLU A 164 12.37 -7.09 -13.79
C GLU A 164 13.54 -7.12 -12.79
N ALA A 165 14.73 -7.52 -13.24
CA ALA A 165 15.93 -7.53 -12.41
C ALA A 165 16.31 -6.11 -11.94
N ALA A 166 16.32 -5.13 -12.85
CA ALA A 166 16.62 -3.75 -12.52
C ALA A 166 15.55 -3.14 -11.58
N ALA A 167 14.26 -3.35 -11.88
CA ALA A 167 13.14 -2.88 -11.07
C ALA A 167 13.20 -3.45 -9.64
N GLN A 168 13.42 -4.76 -9.50
CA GLN A 168 13.60 -5.39 -8.20
C GLN A 168 14.81 -4.82 -7.45
N SER A 169 15.93 -4.58 -8.14
CA SER A 169 17.14 -4.03 -7.53
C SER A 169 16.92 -2.62 -6.99
N VAL A 170 16.34 -1.72 -7.80
CA VAL A 170 16.02 -0.35 -7.39
C VAL A 170 15.11 -0.39 -6.16
N MET A 171 13.95 -1.06 -6.24
CA MET A 171 12.99 -1.11 -5.14
C MET A 171 13.57 -1.73 -3.85
N THR A 172 14.35 -2.81 -3.99
CA THR A 172 14.94 -3.52 -2.85
C THR A 172 15.99 -2.68 -2.14
N GLU A 173 16.92 -2.07 -2.89
CA GLU A 173 18.00 -1.30 -2.30
C GLU A 173 17.50 0.05 -1.75
N THR A 174 16.52 0.70 -2.39
CA THR A 174 15.86 1.88 -1.80
C THR A 174 15.22 1.54 -0.45
N LEU A 175 14.43 0.45 -0.37
CA LEU A 175 13.80 0.01 0.89
C LEU A 175 14.84 -0.34 1.95
N ARG A 176 15.95 -0.96 1.56
CA ARG A 176 17.07 -1.26 2.46
C ARG A 176 17.65 0.03 3.03
N GLU A 177 17.87 1.03 2.18
CA GLU A 177 18.51 2.29 2.55
C GLU A 177 17.63 3.16 3.45
N VAL A 178 16.36 3.35 3.11
CA VAL A 178 15.43 4.11 3.98
C VAL A 178 15.26 3.45 5.35
N LYS A 179 15.28 2.12 5.41
CA LYS A 179 15.27 1.37 6.68
C LYS A 179 16.58 1.50 7.45
N ARG A 180 17.72 1.54 6.77
CA ARG A 180 19.03 1.77 7.41
C ARG A 180 19.06 3.16 8.05
N LEU A 181 18.55 4.16 7.34
CA LEU A 181 18.55 5.56 7.76
C LEU A 181 17.49 5.88 8.82
N ARG A 182 16.31 5.25 8.76
CA ARG A 182 15.20 5.42 9.72
C ARG A 182 14.68 4.06 10.20
N PRO A 183 15.44 3.35 11.05
CA PRO A 183 15.19 1.94 11.40
C PRO A 183 13.98 1.69 12.29
N LYS A 184 13.38 2.75 12.87
CA LYS A 184 12.19 2.65 13.71
C LYS A 184 10.90 3.01 12.98
N ALA A 185 11.00 3.57 11.78
CA ALA A 185 9.85 3.85 10.95
C ALA A 185 9.36 2.58 10.25
N LEU A 186 8.07 2.57 9.92
CA LEU A 186 7.46 1.49 9.17
C LEU A 186 7.47 1.87 7.69
N TRP A 187 8.42 1.28 6.96
CA TRP A 187 8.61 1.42 5.52
C TRP A 187 7.86 0.37 4.72
N GLY A 188 7.36 0.78 3.56
CA GLY A 188 6.74 -0.09 2.56
C GLY A 188 6.41 0.67 1.29
N MET A 189 6.00 -0.05 0.26
CA MET A 189 5.62 0.51 -1.03
C MET A 189 4.11 0.43 -1.23
N SER A 190 3.53 1.48 -1.78
CA SER A 190 2.13 1.54 -2.20
C SER A 190 2.08 1.49 -3.73
N PRO A 191 1.14 0.76 -4.35
CA PRO A 191 -0.11 0.23 -3.79
C PRO A 191 -0.02 -1.28 -3.51
N TYR A 192 1.09 -1.75 -2.93
CA TYR A 192 1.35 -3.19 -2.81
C TYR A 192 0.86 -3.79 -1.48
N PRO A 193 0.26 -5.00 -1.50
CA PRO A 193 -0.13 -5.76 -2.69
C PRO A 193 -1.35 -5.14 -3.39
N SER A 194 -1.41 -5.30 -4.71
CA SER A 194 -2.59 -4.91 -5.51
C SER A 194 -3.43 -6.13 -5.84
N CYS A 195 -4.75 -5.96 -5.78
CA CYS A 195 -5.73 -7.03 -6.00
C CYS A 195 -6.23 -7.09 -7.46
N TYR A 196 -6.21 -5.96 -8.17
CA TYR A 196 -6.73 -5.82 -9.55
C TYR A 196 -8.16 -6.40 -9.73
N ASN A 197 -9.00 -6.29 -8.70
CA ASN A 197 -10.39 -6.75 -8.70
C ASN A 197 -11.37 -5.71 -9.26
N SER A 198 -10.95 -4.46 -9.50
CA SER A 198 -11.83 -3.37 -9.92
C SER A 198 -11.99 -3.24 -11.45
N ASN A 199 -11.78 -4.30 -12.23
CA ASN A 199 -11.95 -4.23 -13.68
C ASN A 199 -13.44 -3.95 -14.02
N PRO A 200 -13.78 -2.87 -14.75
CA PRO A 200 -15.17 -2.51 -15.05
C PRO A 200 -15.98 -3.63 -15.72
N THR A 201 -15.32 -4.46 -16.52
CA THR A 201 -15.95 -5.62 -17.18
C THR A 201 -16.31 -6.73 -16.20
N GLN A 202 -15.61 -6.83 -15.07
CA GLN A 202 -15.89 -7.81 -14.00
C GLN A 202 -16.88 -7.26 -12.99
N THR A 203 -16.77 -5.99 -12.60
CA THR A 203 -17.62 -5.37 -11.57
C THR A 203 -19.08 -5.21 -11.98
N THR A 204 -19.37 -5.30 -13.29
CA THR A 204 -20.72 -5.22 -13.86
C THR A 204 -21.42 -6.57 -13.93
N LEU A 205 -20.71 -7.67 -13.66
CA LEU A 205 -21.29 -9.01 -13.65
C LEU A 205 -22.01 -9.27 -12.33
N GLY A 206 -23.20 -9.89 -12.39
CA GLY A 206 -23.99 -10.22 -11.19
C GLY A 206 -23.35 -11.26 -10.25
N ASN A 207 -22.24 -11.90 -10.67
CA ASN A 207 -21.46 -12.85 -9.87
C ASN A 207 -20.13 -12.26 -9.38
N TYR A 208 -19.96 -10.93 -9.42
CA TYR A 208 -18.77 -10.28 -8.91
C TYR A 208 -18.65 -10.48 -7.39
N THR A 209 -17.57 -11.15 -6.95
CA THR A 209 -17.34 -11.48 -5.54
C THR A 209 -16.39 -10.53 -4.83
N GLY A 210 -15.71 -9.64 -5.58
CA GLY A 210 -14.64 -8.81 -5.03
C GLY A 210 -13.34 -9.54 -4.71
N GLN A 211 -13.27 -10.86 -4.91
CA GLN A 211 -12.04 -11.63 -4.68
C GLN A 211 -10.96 -11.27 -5.71
N CYS A 212 -9.69 -11.25 -5.27
CA CYS A 212 -8.58 -11.07 -6.19
C CYS A 212 -8.51 -12.27 -7.16
N PRO A 213 -8.34 -12.05 -8.47
CA PRO A 213 -8.18 -13.15 -9.41
C PRO A 213 -6.99 -14.05 -9.02
N ALA A 214 -7.13 -15.37 -9.20
CA ALA A 214 -6.08 -16.32 -8.81
C ALA A 214 -4.72 -16.04 -9.48
N ALA A 215 -4.74 -15.57 -10.74
CA ALA A 215 -3.54 -15.13 -11.44
C ALA A 215 -2.85 -13.94 -10.74
N GLU A 216 -3.63 -12.97 -10.25
CA GLU A 216 -3.11 -11.80 -9.53
C GLU A 216 -2.55 -12.18 -8.16
N MET A 217 -3.16 -13.17 -7.49
CA MET A 217 -2.60 -13.75 -6.27
C MET A 217 -1.28 -14.47 -6.55
N GLY A 218 -1.17 -15.20 -7.67
CA GLY A 218 0.07 -15.83 -8.14
C GLY A 218 1.19 -14.81 -8.33
N LEU A 219 0.90 -13.72 -9.05
CA LEU A 219 1.84 -12.61 -9.23
C LEU A 219 2.24 -11.95 -7.90
N ASN A 220 1.31 -11.80 -6.95
CA ASN A 220 1.67 -11.26 -5.63
C ASN A 220 2.58 -12.21 -4.83
N ASN A 221 2.54 -13.53 -5.06
CA ASN A 221 3.45 -14.47 -4.43
C ASN A 221 4.90 -14.34 -4.92
N GLU A 222 5.11 -13.95 -6.18
CA GLU A 222 6.44 -13.69 -6.76
C GLU A 222 7.15 -12.50 -6.10
N LEU A 223 6.38 -11.54 -5.58
CA LEU A 223 6.87 -10.36 -4.87
C LEU A 223 7.30 -10.64 -3.41
N LEU A 224 7.56 -11.91 -3.04
CA LEU A 224 8.01 -12.28 -1.69
C LEU A 224 9.23 -11.47 -1.22
N TRP A 225 10.12 -11.10 -2.15
CA TRP A 225 11.26 -10.23 -1.87
C TRP A 225 10.83 -8.85 -1.34
N LEU A 226 9.77 -8.26 -1.89
CA LEU A 226 9.24 -6.96 -1.48
C LEU A 226 8.61 -7.05 -0.08
N TRP A 227 7.87 -8.12 0.20
CA TRP A 227 7.25 -8.36 1.51
C TRP A 227 8.30 -8.50 2.61
N LYS A 228 9.36 -9.26 2.34
CA LYS A 228 10.48 -9.47 3.29
C LYS A 228 11.28 -8.19 3.54
N ARG A 229 11.40 -7.32 2.54
CA ARG A 229 12.11 -6.05 2.67
C ARG A 229 11.27 -4.97 3.34
N SER A 230 9.96 -5.01 3.19
CA SER A 230 9.03 -4.09 3.83
C SER A 230 8.92 -4.33 5.34
N SER A 231 8.48 -3.31 6.07
CA SER A 231 8.12 -3.40 7.50
C SER A 231 6.64 -3.15 7.76
N ALA A 232 5.92 -2.60 6.79
CA ALA A 232 4.47 -2.53 6.69
C ALA A 232 4.03 -2.68 5.22
N LEU A 233 2.76 -3.01 5.00
CA LEU A 233 2.14 -3.10 3.68
C LEU A 233 1.16 -1.93 3.51
N TYR A 234 1.09 -1.37 2.30
CA TYR A 234 0.29 -0.19 1.99
C TYR A 234 -0.58 -0.41 0.73
N PRO A 235 -1.50 -1.39 0.76
CA PRO A 235 -2.51 -1.52 -0.29
C PRO A 235 -3.32 -0.23 -0.37
N LEU A 236 -3.75 0.13 -1.58
CA LEU A 236 -4.50 1.36 -1.84
C LEU A 236 -5.96 1.02 -2.10
N PHE A 237 -6.85 1.77 -1.46
CA PHE A 237 -8.29 1.73 -1.70
C PHE A 237 -8.76 3.12 -2.08
N THR A 238 -9.65 3.21 -3.06
CA THR A 238 -10.34 4.46 -3.39
C THR A 238 -11.57 4.58 -2.49
N LEU A 239 -11.78 5.77 -1.93
CA LEU A 239 -12.94 6.07 -1.10
C LEU A 239 -13.83 7.08 -1.82
N GLU A 240 -15.11 6.74 -1.98
CA GLU A 240 -16.16 7.71 -2.32
C GLU A 240 -16.72 8.31 -1.01
N LYS A 241 -17.13 9.59 -1.02
CA LYS A 241 -17.39 10.37 0.21
C LYS A 241 -18.73 10.02 0.89
N LEU A 242 -19.12 8.74 0.96
CA LEU A 242 -20.37 8.27 1.59
C LEU A 242 -20.11 7.47 2.87
N GLN A 243 -21.12 7.40 3.74
CA GLN A 243 -21.04 6.63 5.00
C GLN A 243 -20.88 5.13 4.75
N ASP A 244 -21.60 4.58 3.77
CA ASP A 244 -21.54 3.16 3.41
C ASP A 244 -20.15 2.77 2.92
N ASP A 245 -19.46 3.70 2.24
CA ASP A 245 -18.07 3.52 1.82
C ASP A 245 -17.11 3.45 3.00
N LEU A 246 -17.36 4.20 4.09
CA LEU A 246 -16.56 4.09 5.31
C LEU A 246 -16.69 2.73 5.96
N VAL A 247 -17.89 2.13 5.93
CA VAL A 247 -18.14 0.77 6.44
C VAL A 247 -17.38 -0.25 5.60
N SER A 248 -17.52 -0.21 4.27
CA SER A 248 -16.89 -1.16 3.36
C SER A 248 -15.37 -0.97 3.21
N THR A 249 -14.80 0.14 3.70
CA THR A 249 -13.34 0.41 3.66
C THR A 249 -12.69 0.39 5.05
N ILE A 250 -12.94 1.39 5.89
CA ILE A 250 -12.35 1.52 7.22
C ILE A 250 -12.89 0.45 8.15
N GLY A 251 -14.22 0.25 8.14
CA GLY A 251 -14.89 -0.75 8.98
C GLY A 251 -14.39 -2.16 8.66
N GLU A 252 -14.35 -2.49 7.38
CA GLU A 252 -13.80 -3.74 6.87
C GLU A 252 -12.32 -3.92 7.27
N SER A 253 -11.50 -2.89 7.12
CA SER A 253 -10.09 -2.89 7.56
C SER A 253 -9.96 -3.18 9.06
N ALA A 254 -10.77 -2.52 9.89
CA ALA A 254 -10.78 -2.71 11.33
C ALA A 254 -11.23 -4.13 11.72
N ALA A 255 -12.30 -4.64 11.09
CA ALA A 255 -12.84 -5.97 11.33
C ALA A 255 -11.85 -7.08 10.92
N MET A 256 -11.04 -6.85 9.89
CA MET A 256 -9.98 -7.76 9.45
C MET A 256 -8.68 -7.65 10.27
N GLY A 257 -8.66 -6.82 11.30
CA GLY A 257 -7.53 -6.73 12.24
C GLY A 257 -6.31 -6.00 11.70
N THR A 258 -6.48 -5.11 10.72
CA THR A 258 -5.38 -4.27 10.25
C THR A 258 -4.89 -3.33 11.37
N ALA A 259 -3.68 -2.79 11.20
CA ALA A 259 -3.13 -1.87 12.21
C ALA A 259 -3.82 -0.50 12.19
N GLY A 260 -4.48 -0.14 11.10
CA GLY A 260 -5.00 1.18 10.87
C GLY A 260 -5.16 1.51 9.40
N VAL A 261 -5.59 2.74 9.12
CA VAL A 261 -5.72 3.29 7.77
C VAL A 261 -5.04 4.65 7.69
N VAL A 262 -4.63 5.03 6.48
CA VAL A 262 -4.05 6.34 6.19
C VAL A 262 -4.97 7.07 5.23
N PHE A 263 -5.54 8.18 5.68
CA PHE A 263 -6.21 9.14 4.81
C PHE A 263 -5.18 10.03 4.16
N TRP A 264 -5.08 9.98 2.85
CA TRP A 264 -4.08 10.70 2.10
C TRP A 264 -4.66 11.28 0.80
N GLU A 265 -4.13 12.42 0.38
CA GLU A 265 -4.50 13.07 -0.88
C GLU A 265 -3.23 13.60 -1.57
N LYS A 266 -2.99 13.22 -2.84
CA LYS A 266 -1.83 13.69 -3.63
C LYS A 266 -1.93 15.18 -3.97
N SER A 267 -3.12 15.77 -3.95
CA SER A 267 -3.38 17.12 -4.44
C SER A 267 -2.48 18.16 -3.76
N GLU A 268 -1.53 18.66 -4.55
CA GLU A 268 -1.07 20.03 -4.44
C GLU A 268 -2.30 20.91 -4.67
N THR A 269 -2.78 21.49 -3.57
CA THR A 269 -3.84 22.49 -3.51
C THR A 269 -5.24 22.07 -4.02
N LYS A 270 -6.15 21.83 -3.07
CA LYS A 270 -7.56 22.19 -3.27
C LYS A 270 -7.65 23.72 -3.23
N THR A 271 -7.29 24.37 -4.33
CA THR A 271 -7.38 25.84 -4.42
C THR A 271 -8.82 26.33 -4.41
N GLU A 272 -9.79 25.46 -4.71
CA GLU A 272 -11.19 25.83 -4.68
C GLU A 272 -11.76 25.77 -3.26
N GLN A 273 -12.18 26.92 -2.76
CA GLN A 273 -12.84 27.09 -1.47
C GLN A 273 -13.95 26.06 -1.23
N ARG A 274 -14.66 25.67 -2.29
CA ARG A 274 -15.76 24.70 -2.27
C ARG A 274 -15.29 23.29 -1.91
N ASP A 275 -14.22 22.79 -2.50
CA ASP A 275 -13.69 21.45 -2.22
C ASP A 275 -13.22 21.32 -0.76
N CYS A 276 -12.66 22.40 -0.21
CA CYS A 276 -12.27 22.45 1.20
C CYS A 276 -13.46 22.53 2.14
N GLN A 277 -14.53 23.23 1.76
CA GLN A 277 -15.79 23.24 2.50
C GLN A 277 -16.43 21.85 2.51
N ASP A 278 -16.51 21.20 1.35
CA ASP A 278 -17.05 19.84 1.22
C ASP A 278 -16.24 18.84 2.04
N LEU A 279 -14.90 18.93 2.01
CA LEU A 279 -14.03 18.11 2.85
C LEU A 279 -14.25 18.39 4.34
N ALA A 280 -14.33 19.66 4.74
CA ALA A 280 -14.56 20.05 6.13
C ALA A 280 -15.93 19.55 6.64
N GLU A 281 -16.96 19.61 5.80
CA GLU A 281 -18.29 19.09 6.10
C GLU A 281 -18.29 17.58 6.22
N PHE A 282 -17.66 16.87 5.27
CA PHE A 282 -17.49 15.42 5.33
C PHE A 282 -16.75 14.97 6.59
N VAL A 283 -15.64 15.63 6.94
CA VAL A 283 -14.90 15.35 8.18
C VAL A 283 -15.79 15.55 9.41
N ARG A 284 -16.57 16.64 9.44
CA ARG A 284 -17.41 16.97 10.60
C ARG A 284 -18.61 16.04 10.76
N LYS A 285 -19.28 15.70 9.66
CA LYS A 285 -20.58 15.01 9.67
C LYS A 285 -20.49 13.50 9.50
N VAL A 286 -19.45 13.01 8.82
CA VAL A 286 -19.37 11.62 8.36
C VAL A 286 -18.12 10.95 8.94
N LEU A 287 -16.93 11.34 8.47
CA LEU A 287 -15.68 10.66 8.84
C LEU A 287 -15.31 10.82 10.32
N GLY A 288 -15.49 12.01 10.89
CA GLY A 288 -15.13 12.27 12.28
C GLY A 288 -15.91 11.41 13.29
N PRO A 289 -17.25 11.44 13.28
CA PRO A 289 -18.06 10.56 14.10
C PRO A 289 -17.78 9.08 13.86
N TYR A 290 -17.58 8.67 12.60
CA TYR A 290 -17.25 7.29 12.24
C TYR A 290 -15.89 6.86 12.81
N SER A 291 -14.88 7.73 12.73
CA SER A 291 -13.54 7.52 13.27
C SER A 291 -13.57 7.24 14.77
N ILE A 292 -14.31 8.05 15.54
CA ILE A 292 -14.50 7.83 16.99
C ILE A 292 -15.16 6.47 17.23
N ASN A 293 -16.23 6.17 16.47
CA ASN A 293 -16.98 4.94 16.61
C ASN A 293 -16.08 3.70 16.43
N VAL A 294 -15.41 3.57 15.28
CA VAL A 294 -14.61 2.38 14.95
C VAL A 294 -13.36 2.25 15.84
N THR A 295 -12.69 3.35 16.17
CA THR A 295 -11.48 3.32 17.04
C THR A 295 -11.85 2.99 18.48
N THR A 296 -12.99 3.46 18.98
CA THR A 296 -13.48 3.11 20.33
C THR A 296 -13.93 1.66 20.38
N ALA A 297 -14.70 1.20 19.39
CA ALA A 297 -15.17 -0.18 19.32
C ALA A 297 -14.02 -1.19 19.25
N THR A 298 -13.00 -0.93 18.42
CA THR A 298 -11.79 -1.78 18.33
C THR A 298 -11.01 -1.81 19.64
N ARG A 299 -10.90 -0.69 20.36
CA ARG A 299 -10.28 -0.61 21.68
C ARG A 299 -11.05 -1.41 22.72
N LEU A 300 -12.37 -1.24 22.81
CA LEU A 300 -13.22 -1.98 23.74
C LEU A 300 -13.14 -3.48 23.47
N CYS A 301 -13.19 -3.88 22.19
CA CYS A 301 -13.07 -5.28 21.80
C CYS A 301 -11.71 -5.86 22.23
N SER A 302 -10.61 -5.13 22.00
CA SER A 302 -9.28 -5.55 22.43
C SER A 302 -9.17 -5.74 23.94
N VAL A 303 -9.72 -4.82 24.74
CA VAL A 303 -9.71 -4.94 26.20
C VAL A 303 -10.55 -6.13 26.66
N SER A 304 -11.78 -6.25 26.16
CA SER A 304 -12.74 -7.24 26.64
C SER A 304 -12.43 -8.66 26.17
N LEU A 305 -12.06 -8.85 24.89
CA LEU A 305 -11.85 -10.17 24.30
C LEU A 305 -10.38 -10.58 24.23
N CYS A 306 -9.46 -9.61 24.15
CA CYS A 306 -8.02 -9.87 23.99
C CYS A 306 -7.18 -9.42 25.19
N GLN A 307 -7.81 -9.06 26.33
CA GLN A 307 -7.12 -8.58 27.55
C GLN A 307 -6.17 -7.39 27.29
N GLY A 308 -6.46 -6.58 26.26
CA GLY A 308 -5.61 -5.47 25.82
C GLY A 308 -4.30 -5.89 25.13
N LYS A 309 -4.12 -7.19 24.82
CA LYS A 309 -2.89 -7.77 24.26
C LYS A 309 -3.02 -8.19 22.79
N GLY A 310 -4.10 -7.80 22.11
CA GLY A 310 -4.33 -8.17 20.71
C GLY A 310 -5.38 -7.31 20.01
N ARG A 311 -5.59 -7.56 18.72
CA ARG A 311 -6.69 -6.99 17.93
C ARG A 311 -7.80 -8.02 17.82
N CYS A 312 -9.04 -7.57 17.83
CA CYS A 312 -10.14 -8.42 17.40
C CYS A 312 -10.09 -8.60 15.89
N VAL A 313 -10.38 -9.82 15.43
CA VAL A 313 -10.45 -10.18 14.01
C VAL A 313 -11.73 -10.95 13.80
N ARG A 314 -12.45 -10.60 12.73
CA ARG A 314 -13.66 -11.29 12.31
C ARG A 314 -13.33 -12.76 12.00
N GLN A 315 -14.06 -13.68 12.62
CA GLN A 315 -13.82 -15.13 12.47
C GLN A 315 -14.20 -15.63 11.08
N ASN A 316 -15.33 -15.17 10.54
CA ASN A 316 -15.78 -15.49 9.19
C ASN A 316 -15.60 -14.27 8.27
N PRO A 317 -14.61 -14.26 7.35
CA PRO A 317 -14.38 -13.15 6.43
C PRO A 317 -15.59 -12.76 5.58
N GLU A 318 -16.49 -13.72 5.28
CA GLU A 318 -17.67 -13.49 4.45
C GLU A 318 -18.87 -12.91 5.23
N SER A 319 -18.75 -12.75 6.55
CA SER A 319 -19.83 -12.21 7.38
C SER A 319 -19.81 -10.68 7.44
N SER A 320 -20.98 -10.05 7.50
CA SER A 320 -21.14 -8.58 7.62
C SER A 320 -21.00 -8.06 9.05
N VAL A 321 -20.05 -8.59 9.82
CA VAL A 321 -19.80 -8.20 11.21
C VAL A 321 -18.69 -7.16 11.28
N TYR A 322 -19.02 -5.98 11.79
CA TYR A 322 -18.07 -4.87 11.95
C TYR A 322 -17.85 -4.51 13.42
N LEU A 323 -16.75 -3.80 13.68
CA LEU A 323 -16.44 -3.26 15.00
C LEU A 323 -16.99 -1.83 15.10
N HIS A 324 -18.27 -1.71 15.46
CA HIS A 324 -18.94 -0.44 15.73
C HIS A 324 -19.57 -0.43 17.13
N LEU A 325 -19.69 0.77 17.70
CA LEU A 325 -20.46 1.02 18.91
C LEU A 325 -21.95 0.83 18.63
N PRO A 326 -22.73 0.34 19.61
CA PRO A 326 -24.19 0.31 19.49
C PRO A 326 -24.73 1.74 19.30
N PRO A 327 -25.86 1.89 18.59
CA PRO A 327 -26.47 3.18 18.29
C PRO A 327 -26.95 3.94 19.53
#